data_AF-A0A3N4S9F4-F1
#
_entry.id   AF-A0A3N4S9F4-F1
#
_cell.length_a   1.000
_cell.length_b   1.000
_cell.length_c   1.000
_cell.angle_alpha   90.00
_cell.angle_beta   90.00
_cell.angle_gamma   90.00
#
_symmetry.space_group_name_H-M   'P 1'
#
loop_
_entity.id
_entity.type
_entity.pdbx_description
1 polymer ?
#
loop_
_entity_poly.entity_id
_entity_poly.type
_entity_poly.pdbx_seq_one_letter_code
_entity_poly.pdbx_strand_id
1 'polypeptide(L)'
;MKITGYELFFVEPRWLFLRVDTDEGISGWGEPILEGKAHTTAKAVEEMFDHLLGQDPARIEQHWQMLAKGAGRLDQGGHRR
;
A
#
# COMPACT_ATOMS: atom_id res chain seq x y z
N MET A 1 9.79 -10.77 -6.43
CA MET A 1 8.41 -10.36 -6.15
C MET A 1 8.29 -8.84 -6.18
N LYS A 2 7.28 -8.32 -6.87
CA LYS A 2 6.94 -6.90 -6.95
C LYS A 2 5.45 -6.71 -6.76
N ILE A 3 5.05 -5.63 -6.11
CA ILE A 3 3.65 -5.22 -6.00
C ILE A 3 3.16 -4.75 -7.38
N THR A 4 2.06 -5.33 -7.86
CA THR A 4 1.47 -5.03 -9.17
C THR A 4 0.20 -4.21 -9.08
N GLY A 5 -0.50 -4.26 -7.94
CA GLY A 5 -1.73 -3.50 -7.75
C GLY A 5 -2.37 -3.77 -6.40
N TYR A 6 -3.55 -3.18 -6.23
CA TYR A 6 -4.40 -3.37 -5.07
C TYR A 6 -5.86 -3.24 -5.43
N GLU A 7 -6.71 -3.77 -4.55
CA GLU A 7 -8.15 -3.64 -4.61
C GLU A 7 -8.70 -3.36 -3.22
N LEU A 8 -9.67 -2.43 -3.15
CA LEU A 8 -10.36 -2.06 -1.93
C LEU A 8 -11.78 -2.61 -1.96
N PHE A 9 -12.16 -3.28 -0.87
CA PHE A 9 -13.48 -3.90 -0.70
C PHE A 9 -14.22 -3.22 0.42
N PHE A 10 -15.26 -2.46 0.08
CA PHE A 10 -16.21 -1.94 1.06
C PHE A 10 -17.19 -3.06 1.42
N VAL A 11 -17.25 -3.41 2.69
CA VAL A 11 -18.14 -4.46 3.20
C VAL A 11 -19.07 -3.84 4.24
N GLU A 12 -20.37 -4.07 4.09
CA GLU A 12 -21.35 -3.60 5.04
C GLU A 12 -21.11 -4.18 6.45
N PRO A 13 -21.41 -3.43 7.53
CA PRO A 13 -21.95 -2.07 7.51
C PRO A 13 -20.88 -0.96 7.42
N ARG A 14 -19.59 -1.26 7.66
CA ARG A 14 -18.53 -0.23 7.78
C ARG A 14 -17.09 -0.73 7.61
N TRP A 15 -16.89 -1.91 7.05
CA TRP A 15 -15.56 -2.49 6.88
C TRP A 15 -14.92 -2.05 5.56
N LEU A 16 -13.60 -2.01 5.57
CA LEU A 16 -12.79 -1.78 4.39
C LEU A 16 -11.66 -2.82 4.40
N PHE A 17 -11.67 -3.74 3.46
CA PHE A 17 -10.54 -4.63 3.22
C PHE A 17 -9.69 -4.15 2.07
N LEU A 18 -8.40 -4.47 2.15
CA LEU A 18 -7.39 -4.21 1.14
C LEU A 18 -6.76 -5.53 0.73
N ARG A 19 -6.76 -5.81 -0.57
CA ARG A 19 -5.92 -6.86 -1.17
C ARG A 19 -4.78 -6.19 -1.93
N VAL A 20 -3.56 -6.69 -1.75
CA VAL A 20 -2.37 -6.26 -2.49
C VAL A 20 -1.86 -7.44 -3.29
N ASP A 21 -1.70 -7.25 -4.60
CA ASP A 21 -1.32 -8.32 -5.54
C ASP A 21 0.15 -8.15 -5.99
N THR A 22 0.80 -9.27 -6.31
CA THR A 22 2.20 -9.30 -6.79
C THR A 22 2.36 -9.94 -8.16
N ASP A 23 3.53 -9.73 -8.78
CA ASP A 23 3.92 -10.36 -10.05
C ASP A 23 4.16 -11.88 -9.95
N GLU A 24 4.17 -12.44 -8.75
CA GLU A 24 4.29 -13.88 -8.48
C GLU A 24 2.94 -14.55 -8.20
N GLY A 25 1.83 -13.81 -8.33
CA GLY A 25 0.48 -14.34 -8.09
C GLY A 25 0.14 -14.53 -6.60
N ILE A 26 0.89 -13.90 -5.71
CA ILE A 26 0.64 -13.90 -4.26
C ILE A 26 -0.18 -12.65 -3.90
N SER A 27 -1.20 -12.83 -3.07
CA SER A 27 -2.03 -11.73 -2.56
C SER A 27 -1.90 -11.60 -1.05
N GLY A 28 -1.57 -10.41 -0.57
CA GLY A 28 -1.61 -10.03 0.84
C GLY A 28 -2.93 -9.35 1.19
N TRP A 29 -3.47 -9.59 2.38
CA TRP A 29 -4.72 -9.00 2.85
C TRP A 29 -4.50 -8.14 4.10
N GLY A 30 -5.25 -7.03 4.17
CA GLY A 30 -5.27 -6.13 5.33
C GLY A 30 -6.61 -5.43 5.50
N GLU A 31 -6.77 -4.75 6.63
CA GLU A 31 -8.00 -4.03 7.00
C GLU A 31 -7.67 -2.57 7.38
N PRO A 32 -7.57 -1.66 6.40
CA PRO A 32 -7.25 -0.26 6.67
C PRO A 32 -8.53 0.51 7.04
N ILE A 33 -9.14 0.20 8.19
CA ILE A 33 -10.34 0.92 8.64
C ILE A 33 -10.05 1.81 9.85
N LEU A 34 -10.50 3.06 9.76
CA LEU A 34 -10.80 3.88 10.92
C LEU A 34 -12.32 3.91 11.10
N GLU A 35 -12.81 3.62 12.29
CA GLU A 35 -14.25 3.47 12.55
C GLU A 35 -15.04 4.70 12.07
N GLY A 36 -16.05 4.47 11.22
CA GLY A 36 -16.89 5.52 10.64
C GLY A 36 -16.22 6.36 9.54
N LYS A 37 -15.01 5.99 9.09
CA LYS A 37 -14.22 6.76 8.11
C LYS A 37 -13.74 5.94 6.91
N ALA A 38 -14.43 4.85 6.56
CA ALA A 38 -14.06 3.95 5.47
C ALA A 38 -13.66 4.67 4.17
N HIS A 39 -14.47 5.61 3.68
CA HIS A 39 -14.15 6.35 2.45
C HIS A 39 -12.93 7.27 2.58
N THR A 40 -12.73 7.89 3.74
CA THR A 40 -11.54 8.72 3.99
C THR A 40 -10.29 7.84 4.03
N THR A 41 -10.35 6.70 4.71
CA THR A 41 -9.21 5.77 4.75
C THR A 41 -8.94 5.15 3.38
N ALA A 42 -9.96 4.86 2.58
CA ALA A 42 -9.78 4.42 1.20
C ALA A 42 -9.00 5.44 0.36
N LYS A 43 -9.33 6.74 0.47
CA LYS A 43 -8.55 7.79 -0.22
C LYS A 43 -7.10 7.89 0.26
N ALA A 44 -6.86 7.72 1.56
CA ALA A 44 -5.50 7.65 2.06
C ALA A 44 -4.73 6.46 1.48
N VAL A 45 -5.37 5.28 1.35
CA VAL A 45 -4.75 4.12 0.70
C VAL A 45 -4.44 4.42 -0.76
N GLU A 46 -5.39 5.01 -1.50
CA GLU A 46 -5.17 5.36 -2.91
C GLU A 46 -3.96 6.28 -3.11
N GLU A 47 -3.85 7.35 -2.33
CA GLU A 47 -2.72 8.29 -2.39
C GLU A 47 -1.39 7.65 -2.00
N MET A 48 -1.40 6.76 -1.01
CA MET A 48 -0.19 6.10 -0.52
C MET A 48 0.32 5.01 -1.47
N PHE A 49 -0.57 4.40 -2.27
CA PHE A 49 -0.22 3.21 -3.05
C PHE A 49 0.73 3.49 -4.21
N ASP A 50 0.75 4.72 -4.72
CA ASP A 50 1.69 5.16 -5.76
C ASP A 50 3.15 4.94 -5.36
N HIS A 51 3.44 4.92 -4.06
CA HIS A 51 4.79 4.66 -3.54
C HIS A 51 5.14 3.17 -3.46
N LEU A 52 4.15 2.29 -3.48
CA LEU A 52 4.32 0.85 -3.30
C LEU A 52 4.38 0.10 -4.63
N LEU A 53 3.75 0.63 -5.69
CA LEU A 53 3.74 -0.01 -7.00
C LEU A 53 5.16 -0.30 -7.52
N GLY A 54 5.39 -1.53 -7.98
CA GLY A 54 6.67 -2.00 -8.48
C GLY A 54 7.74 -2.26 -7.42
N GLN A 55 7.48 -1.95 -6.14
CA GLN A 55 8.41 -2.24 -5.05
C GLN A 55 8.35 -3.71 -4.62
N ASP A 56 9.45 -4.18 -4.04
CA ASP A 56 9.52 -5.49 -3.39
C ASP A 56 8.74 -5.47 -2.06
N PRO A 57 7.63 -6.23 -1.93
CA PRO A 57 6.80 -6.22 -0.72
C PRO A 57 7.51 -6.76 0.54
N ALA A 58 8.61 -7.51 0.40
CA ALA A 58 9.36 -8.04 1.54
C ALA A 58 10.10 -6.94 2.35
N ARG A 59 10.22 -5.72 1.80
CA ARG A 59 10.86 -4.56 2.46
C ARG A 59 9.90 -3.84 3.41
N ILE A 60 9.22 -4.59 4.27
CA ILE A 60 8.09 -4.14 5.11
C ILE A 60 8.44 -2.87 5.91
N GLU A 61 9.53 -2.88 6.67
CA GLU A 61 9.94 -1.74 7.51
C GLU A 61 10.20 -0.49 6.66
N GLN A 62 10.82 -0.64 5.49
CA GLN A 62 11.09 0.49 4.61
C GLN A 62 9.80 1.08 4.04
N HIS A 63 8.85 0.25 3.63
CA HIS A 63 7.53 0.71 3.20
C HIS A 63 6.84 1.48 4.32
N TRP A 64 6.87 0.94 5.54
CA TRP A 64 6.31 1.61 6.70
C TRP A 64 6.96 2.97 6.96
N GLN A 65 8.29 3.05 6.99
CA GLN A 65 9.02 4.30 7.23
C GLN A 65 8.73 5.36 6.17
N MET A 66 8.63 4.95 4.89
CA MET A 66 8.31 5.83 3.77
C MET A 66 6.88 6.40 3.88
N LEU A 67 5.90 5.54 4.18
CA LEU A 67 4.51 5.98 4.31
C LEU A 67 4.29 6.83 5.56
N ALA A 68 4.88 6.44 6.70
CA ALA A 68 4.67 7.10 7.98
C ALA A 68 5.32 8.48 8.09
N LYS A 69 6.45 8.72 7.41
CA LYS A 69 7.20 9.99 7.47
C LYS A 69 6.73 11.02 6.44
N GLY A 70 5.69 10.71 5.69
CA GLY A 70 5.33 11.41 4.47
C GLY A 70 6.21 10.92 3.31
N ALA A 71 5.57 10.80 2.15
CA ALA A 71 6.03 10.31 0.85
C ALA A 71 7.34 10.91 0.26
N GLY A 72 8.27 11.37 1.08
CA GLY A 72 9.63 11.67 0.66
C GLY A 72 10.27 10.40 0.12
N ARG A 73 10.52 10.40 -1.18
CA ARG A 73 11.34 9.38 -1.85
C ARG A 73 12.67 9.30 -1.09
N LEU A 74 12.83 8.27 -0.26
CA LEU A 74 14.14 7.86 0.22
C LEU A 74 14.91 7.55 -1.06
N ASP A 75 15.90 8.38 -1.37
CA ASP A 75 16.75 8.20 -2.53
C ASP A 75 17.34 6.78 -2.45
N GLN A 76 16.76 5.87 -3.22
CA GLN A 76 17.35 4.56 -3.43
C GLN A 76 18.46 4.80 -4.43
N GLY A 77 19.64 5.14 -3.92
CA GLY A 77 20.85 5.47 -4.68
C GLY A 77 20.98 4.60 -5.92
N GLY A 78 20.48 5.15 -7.03
CA GLY A 78 20.61 4.58 -8.35
C GLY A 78 21.94 5.07 -8.88
N HIS A 79 22.93 4.20 -8.87
CA HIS A 79 24.17 4.35 -9.62
C HIS A 79 23.81 4.58 -11.10
N ARG A 80 23.66 5.84 -11.50
CA ARG A 80 23.72 6.23 -12.90
C ARG A 80 25.19 6.15 -13.29
N ARG A 81 25.53 5.13 -14.07
CA ARG A 81 26.65 5.27 -15.00
C ARG A 81 26.24 6.23 -16.11
#